data_AF-A0A8X6HYS4-F1
#
_entry.id   AF-A0A8X6HYS4-F1
#
_cell.length_a   1.000
_cell.length_b   1.000
_cell.length_c   1.000
_cell.angle_alpha   90.00
_cell.angle_beta   90.00
_cell.angle_gamma   90.00
#
_symmetry.space_group_name_H-M   'P 1'
#
loop_
_entity.id
_entity.type
_entity.pdbx_description
1 polymer ?
#
loop_
_entity_poly.entity_id
_entity_poly.type
_entity_poly.pdbx_seq_one_letter_code
_entity_poly.pdbx_strand_id
1 'polypeptide(L)'
;MTENTLKLQEEIKRHNVLYYQKNKPEITDAEYDELVKKVGIQTVGNAPDDRFSKVEHIVPMLSLNNAYKQEEVEEFIARIKGLLNVHELEIICEPKTDGLSFSAIYEDGRLVKAATRGDGYYGEDVTKNAATIEGLPKVLPDVKGRLEVRGEVYIRNDDFLKLNKNFSNPRNTASGSLRQLDPEVTASRPLRYFSYSLIGGRENTQFEVLNRLKELGFCVNEHQCLANNVDEILEFYNRIYDNRHELGYDVDGVVLKVNNLTLQNRLGNTNKAPRWAIAHKFPAAQGKTKIVKILIQVGKTGKLNPIAKLAPINIGGVIVTRANLHNKDEIERKGIREGDVVVVERAGDVIPKIIDVDKSARSRNAPKFIFPNTCPECNVRSDVAVFVMVKFHFPQTSGIMYVSHFRGWQPLRCKHEAKAGNVKPYGKSPQTELDMITRETYVRIVVTGNMRKEVEYA
;
A
#
# COMPACT_ATOMS: atom_id res chain seq x y z
N MET A 1 22.17 -19.47 -5.10
CA MET A 1 21.50 -18.16 -4.89
C MET A 1 22.42 -17.32 -4.04
N THR A 2 22.78 -16.11 -4.47
CA THR A 2 23.69 -15.24 -3.72
C THR A 2 23.00 -14.70 -2.46
N GLU A 3 23.75 -14.50 -1.38
CA GLU A 3 23.28 -14.00 -0.08
C GLU A 3 22.53 -12.65 -0.20
N ASN A 4 22.85 -11.88 -1.24
CA ASN A 4 22.20 -10.62 -1.58
C ASN A 4 20.76 -10.81 -2.11
N THR A 5 20.49 -11.89 -2.86
CA THR A 5 19.15 -12.19 -3.39
C THR A 5 18.18 -12.58 -2.27
N LEU A 6 18.65 -13.31 -1.25
CA LEU A 6 17.83 -13.70 -0.09
C LEU A 6 17.41 -12.50 0.76
N LYS A 7 18.32 -11.54 1.00
CA LYS A 7 18.00 -10.29 1.71
C LYS A 7 16.92 -9.47 0.98
N LEU A 8 17.05 -9.32 -0.34
CA LEU A 8 16.06 -8.61 -1.14
C LEU A 8 14.70 -9.32 -1.16
N GLN A 9 14.66 -10.66 -1.15
CA GLN A 9 13.42 -11.43 -1.02
C GLN A 9 12.72 -11.21 0.32
N GLU A 10 13.47 -11.16 1.43
CA GLU A 10 12.91 -10.85 2.75
C GLU A 10 12.37 -9.42 2.82
N GLU A 11 13.06 -8.47 2.18
CA GLU A 11 12.62 -7.08 2.09
C GLU A 11 11.31 -6.95 1.29
N ILE A 12 11.19 -7.63 0.15
CA ILE A 12 9.94 -7.72 -0.64
C ILE A 12 8.80 -8.30 0.21
N LYS A 13 9.02 -9.42 0.92
CA LYS A 13 8.01 -10.01 1.81
C LYS A 13 7.56 -9.04 2.89
N ARG A 14 8.50 -8.34 3.54
CA ARG A 14 8.20 -7.34 4.56
C ARG A 14 7.34 -6.21 4.01
N HIS A 15 7.68 -5.70 2.84
CA HIS A 15 6.94 -4.62 2.19
C HIS A 15 5.55 -5.05 1.73
N ASN A 16 5.39 -6.29 1.24
CA ASN A 16 4.07 -6.84 0.98
C ASN A 16 3.21 -6.84 2.25
N VAL A 17 3.72 -7.38 3.37
CA VAL A 17 2.99 -7.41 4.67
C VAL A 17 2.58 -5.99 5.09
N LEU A 18 3.49 -5.04 5.00
CA LEU A 18 3.21 -3.65 5.35
C LEU A 18 2.13 -3.03 4.45
N TYR A 19 2.20 -3.30 3.16
CA TYR A 19 1.28 -2.79 2.14
C TYR A 19 -0.11 -3.44 2.29
N TYR A 20 -0.22 -4.76 2.12
CA TYR A 20 -1.50 -5.46 2.02
C TYR A 20 -2.14 -5.80 3.37
N GLN A 21 -1.37 -6.13 4.41
CA GLN A 21 -1.98 -6.54 5.69
C GLN A 21 -2.10 -5.37 6.67
N LYS A 22 -1.07 -4.54 6.76
CA LYS A 22 -1.02 -3.46 7.75
C LYS A 22 -1.52 -2.11 7.23
N ASN A 23 -1.80 -1.98 5.92
CA ASN A 23 -2.17 -0.73 5.25
C ASN A 23 -1.24 0.44 5.62
N LYS A 24 0.07 0.15 5.76
CA LYS A 24 1.13 1.06 6.22
C LYS A 24 2.41 0.83 5.43
N PRO A 25 2.41 1.12 4.12
CA PRO A 25 3.61 0.97 3.30
C PRO A 25 4.76 1.83 3.82
N GLU A 26 5.98 1.30 3.74
CA GLU A 26 7.21 2.02 4.10
C GLU A 26 7.99 2.52 2.87
N ILE A 27 7.70 1.98 1.68
CA ILE A 27 8.31 2.33 0.38
C ILE A 27 7.21 2.61 -0.64
N THR A 28 7.56 3.28 -1.74
CA THR A 28 6.61 3.55 -2.84
C THR A 28 6.41 2.33 -3.75
N ASP A 29 5.31 2.30 -4.52
CA ASP A 29 5.05 1.22 -5.47
C ASP A 29 6.13 1.12 -6.55
N ALA A 30 6.69 2.25 -6.98
CA ALA A 30 7.83 2.28 -7.90
C ALA A 30 9.11 1.68 -7.27
N GLU A 31 9.36 1.92 -5.98
CA GLU A 31 10.49 1.31 -5.25
C GLU A 31 10.28 -0.18 -5.05
N TYR A 32 9.05 -0.58 -4.75
CA TYR A 32 8.67 -1.98 -4.69
C TYR A 32 8.85 -2.65 -6.06
N ASP A 33 8.38 -2.02 -7.14
CA ASP A 33 8.52 -2.52 -8.52
C ASP A 33 10.00 -2.62 -8.93
N GLU A 34 10.86 -1.67 -8.55
CA GLU A 34 12.31 -1.73 -8.74
C GLU A 34 12.99 -2.84 -7.92
N LEU A 35 12.62 -2.98 -6.63
CA LEU A 35 13.09 -4.07 -5.76
C LEU A 35 12.73 -5.43 -6.36
N VAL A 36 11.49 -5.56 -6.79
CA VAL A 36 10.95 -6.74 -7.45
C VAL A 36 11.67 -7.03 -8.77
N LYS A 37 11.92 -6.00 -9.60
CA LYS A 37 12.65 -6.12 -10.87
C LYS A 37 14.08 -6.64 -10.63
N LYS A 38 14.75 -6.21 -9.55
CA LYS A 38 16.09 -6.65 -9.17
C LYS A 38 16.16 -8.11 -8.71
N VAL A 39 15.09 -8.66 -8.13
CA VAL A 39 15.06 -10.02 -7.58
C VAL A 39 14.45 -11.04 -8.55
N GLY A 40 13.60 -10.60 -9.48
CA GLY A 40 12.85 -11.46 -10.40
C GLY A 40 11.72 -12.28 -9.74
N ILE A 41 11.51 -12.13 -8.44
CA ILE A 41 10.45 -12.81 -7.68
C ILE A 41 9.31 -11.83 -7.47
N GLN A 42 8.16 -12.19 -8.03
CA GLN A 42 6.89 -11.53 -7.79
C GLN A 42 5.95 -12.60 -7.26
N THR A 43 5.53 -12.45 -6.01
CA THR A 43 4.37 -13.16 -5.47
C THR A 43 3.15 -12.25 -5.63
N VAL A 44 2.00 -12.83 -5.97
CA VAL A 44 0.76 -12.07 -6.10
C VAL A 44 0.25 -11.74 -4.70
N GLY A 45 -0.05 -10.46 -4.46
CA GLY A 45 -0.68 -10.00 -3.23
C GLY A 45 -0.03 -10.52 -1.93
N ASN A 46 -0.86 -10.94 -0.98
CA ASN A 46 -0.40 -11.37 0.34
C ASN A 46 -1.39 -12.32 1.03
N ALA A 47 -0.88 -13.20 1.90
CA ALA A 47 -1.73 -14.12 2.63
C ALA A 47 -2.85 -13.39 3.42
N PRO A 48 -4.09 -13.93 3.43
CA PRO A 48 -5.20 -13.40 4.21
C PRO A 48 -4.86 -13.21 5.68
N ASP A 49 -5.44 -12.19 6.32
CA ASP A 49 -5.36 -12.01 7.77
C ASP A 49 -6.15 -13.09 8.51
N ASP A 50 -5.54 -13.72 9.52
CA ASP A 50 -6.15 -14.83 10.28
C ASP A 50 -7.43 -14.44 11.04
N ARG A 51 -7.72 -13.14 11.18
CA ARG A 51 -8.96 -12.65 11.78
C ARG A 51 -10.18 -12.81 10.87
N PHE A 52 -9.96 -13.00 9.57
CA PHE A 52 -11.01 -13.25 8.58
C PHE A 52 -10.99 -14.71 8.14
N SER A 53 -12.17 -15.25 7.81
CA SER A 53 -12.24 -16.56 7.16
C SER A 53 -11.61 -16.48 5.77
N LYS A 54 -10.90 -17.54 5.36
CA LYS A 54 -10.28 -17.59 4.02
C LYS A 54 -11.31 -18.01 2.98
N VAL A 55 -11.21 -17.43 1.79
CA VAL A 55 -12.03 -17.77 0.63
C VAL A 55 -11.11 -18.16 -0.50
N GLU A 56 -11.26 -19.37 -1.01
CA GLU A 56 -10.55 -19.79 -2.22
C GLU A 56 -11.22 -19.19 -3.46
N HIS A 57 -10.40 -18.57 -4.32
CA HIS A 57 -10.84 -18.06 -5.61
C HIS A 57 -10.81 -19.20 -6.63
N ILE A 58 -11.96 -19.52 -7.23
CA ILE A 58 -12.07 -20.60 -8.24
C ILE A 58 -11.14 -20.32 -9.43
N VAL A 59 -11.15 -19.09 -9.90
CA VAL A 59 -10.17 -18.60 -10.86
C VAL A 59 -9.19 -17.73 -10.09
N PRO A 60 -7.87 -17.87 -10.23
CA PRO A 60 -6.94 -16.99 -9.51
C PRO A 60 -7.16 -15.50 -9.84
N MET A 61 -7.08 -14.63 -8.84
CA MET A 61 -7.05 -13.18 -8.97
C MET A 61 -5.60 -12.69 -9.14
N LEU A 62 -5.11 -12.75 -10.37
CA LEU A 62 -3.74 -12.41 -10.73
C LEU A 62 -3.48 -10.88 -10.72
N SER A 63 -2.20 -10.50 -10.73
CA SER A 63 -1.78 -9.10 -10.95
C SER A 63 -1.72 -8.80 -12.45
N LEU A 64 -1.47 -7.55 -12.81
CA LEU A 64 -1.10 -7.15 -14.17
C LEU A 64 0.42 -6.96 -14.27
N ASN A 65 0.96 -7.20 -15.46
CA ASN A 65 2.29 -6.68 -15.82
C ASN A 65 2.19 -5.16 -16.03
N ASN A 66 3.30 -4.46 -15.79
CA ASN A 66 3.37 -3.00 -15.92
C ASN A 66 4.15 -2.62 -17.19
N ALA A 67 3.67 -1.59 -17.87
CA ALA A 67 4.40 -0.77 -18.82
C ALA A 67 4.45 0.67 -18.28
N TYR A 68 5.55 1.36 -18.54
CA TYR A 68 5.82 2.73 -18.15
C TYR A 68 6.11 3.63 -19.35
N LYS A 69 6.41 3.02 -20.50
CA LYS A 69 6.71 3.73 -21.73
C LYS A 69 5.90 3.18 -22.90
N GLN A 70 5.77 4.01 -23.92
CA GLN A 70 5.11 3.67 -25.17
C GLN A 70 5.72 2.43 -25.82
N GLU A 71 7.05 2.30 -25.84
CA GLU A 71 7.72 1.17 -26.50
C GLU A 71 7.33 -0.17 -25.87
N GLU A 72 7.11 -0.20 -24.55
CA GLU A 72 6.67 -1.42 -23.83
C GLU A 72 5.22 -1.80 -24.19
N VAL A 73 4.37 -0.83 -24.53
CA VAL A 73 3.02 -1.06 -25.05
C VAL A 73 3.08 -1.60 -26.47
N GLU A 74 3.91 -1.03 -27.34
CA GLU A 74 4.13 -1.51 -28.71
C GLU A 74 4.63 -2.96 -28.73
N GLU A 75 5.63 -3.26 -27.89
CA GLU A 75 6.16 -4.62 -27.70
C GLU A 75 5.07 -5.59 -27.19
N PHE A 76 4.22 -5.15 -26.26
CA PHE A 76 3.10 -5.95 -25.76
C PHE A 76 2.12 -6.31 -26.89
N ILE A 77 1.71 -5.33 -27.70
CA ILE A 77 0.78 -5.54 -28.82
C ILE A 77 1.40 -6.43 -29.89
N ALA A 78 2.66 -6.17 -30.29
CA ALA A 78 3.37 -6.97 -31.27
C ALA A 78 3.52 -8.43 -30.83
N ARG A 79 3.86 -8.64 -29.55
CA ARG A 79 3.96 -9.98 -28.95
C ARG A 79 2.64 -10.73 -28.98
N ILE A 80 1.52 -10.08 -28.64
CA ILE A 80 0.20 -10.72 -28.69
C ILE A 80 -0.19 -11.10 -30.12
N LYS A 81 -0.02 -10.16 -31.07
CA LYS A 81 -0.30 -10.41 -32.49
C LYS A 81 0.51 -11.60 -33.01
N GLY A 82 1.80 -11.68 -32.68
CA GLY A 82 2.66 -12.81 -33.02
C GLY A 82 2.22 -14.14 -32.40
N LEU A 83 1.85 -14.16 -31.11
CA LEU A 83 1.37 -15.37 -30.43
C LEU A 83 0.03 -15.89 -30.97
N LEU A 84 -0.84 -14.99 -31.43
CA LEU A 84 -2.15 -15.32 -31.98
C LEU A 84 -2.15 -15.55 -33.49
N ASN A 85 -1.08 -15.13 -34.18
CA ASN A 85 -0.96 -15.06 -35.63
C ASN A 85 -2.09 -14.22 -36.26
N VAL A 86 -2.27 -13.00 -35.78
CA VAL A 86 -3.30 -12.05 -36.25
C VAL A 86 -2.69 -10.70 -36.62
N HIS A 87 -3.27 -10.03 -37.62
CA HIS A 87 -2.85 -8.69 -38.05
C HIS A 87 -3.56 -7.58 -37.28
N GLU A 88 -4.82 -7.81 -36.96
CA GLU A 88 -5.69 -6.86 -36.25
C GLU A 88 -6.00 -7.39 -34.85
N LEU A 89 -6.07 -6.46 -33.89
CA LEU A 89 -6.31 -6.77 -32.50
C LEU A 89 -7.00 -5.56 -31.86
N GLU A 90 -8.27 -5.72 -31.51
CA GLU A 90 -9.00 -4.70 -30.78
C GLU A 90 -8.68 -4.80 -29.28
N ILE A 91 -8.35 -3.66 -28.69
CA ILE A 91 -8.01 -3.49 -27.29
C ILE A 91 -9.10 -2.65 -26.63
N ILE A 92 -9.57 -3.08 -25.47
CA ILE A 92 -10.36 -2.22 -24.60
C ILE A 92 -9.45 -1.58 -23.56
N CYS A 93 -9.59 -0.27 -23.44
CA CYS A 93 -8.83 0.57 -22.54
C CYS A 93 -9.75 1.05 -21.41
N GLU A 94 -9.33 0.84 -20.16
CA GLU A 94 -10.07 1.21 -18.95
C GLU A 94 -9.14 2.00 -18.00
N PRO A 95 -9.63 2.98 -17.23
CA PRO A 95 -8.81 3.65 -16.22
C PRO A 95 -8.40 2.65 -15.14
N LYS A 96 -7.13 2.69 -14.74
CA LYS A 96 -6.63 1.85 -13.66
C LYS A 96 -6.94 2.51 -12.31
N THR A 97 -8.10 2.19 -11.77
CA THR A 97 -8.58 2.72 -10.48
C THR A 97 -7.65 2.30 -9.35
N ASP A 98 -7.24 3.25 -8.50
CA ASP A 98 -6.36 3.00 -7.37
C ASP A 98 -7.15 2.62 -6.10
N GLY A 99 -7.39 1.33 -5.90
CA GLY A 99 -8.21 0.85 -4.79
C GLY A 99 -7.81 -0.52 -4.23
N LEU A 100 -8.80 -1.30 -3.81
CA LEU A 100 -8.64 -2.69 -3.40
C LEU A 100 -9.49 -3.60 -4.28
N SER A 101 -8.85 -4.55 -4.96
CA SER A 101 -9.57 -5.54 -5.74
C SER A 101 -10.43 -6.46 -4.86
N PHE A 102 -11.66 -6.69 -5.29
CA PHE A 102 -12.61 -7.59 -4.66
C PHE A 102 -13.23 -8.56 -5.67
N SER A 103 -13.79 -9.64 -5.15
CA SER A 103 -14.59 -10.62 -5.86
C SER A 103 -15.92 -10.80 -5.13
N ALA A 104 -17.03 -10.85 -5.87
CA ALA A 104 -18.38 -11.09 -5.36
C ALA A 104 -19.01 -12.25 -6.14
N ILE A 105 -19.36 -13.31 -5.43
CA ILE A 105 -19.90 -14.56 -5.96
C ILE A 105 -21.41 -14.57 -5.74
N TYR A 106 -22.13 -14.82 -6.82
CA TYR A 106 -23.58 -14.97 -6.85
C TYR A 106 -23.94 -16.39 -7.24
N GLU A 107 -24.89 -16.98 -6.54
CA GLU A 107 -25.49 -18.28 -6.89
C GLU A 107 -27.00 -18.09 -7.04
N ASP A 108 -27.52 -18.46 -8.21
CA ASP A 108 -28.92 -18.26 -8.60
C ASP A 108 -29.40 -16.82 -8.32
N GLY A 109 -28.54 -15.87 -8.70
CA GLY A 109 -28.77 -14.44 -8.59
C GLY A 109 -28.56 -13.86 -7.18
N ARG A 110 -28.28 -14.64 -6.13
CA ARG A 110 -28.08 -14.09 -4.78
C ARG A 110 -26.60 -13.98 -4.43
N LEU A 111 -26.19 -12.85 -3.84
CA LEU A 111 -24.84 -12.69 -3.30
C LEU A 111 -24.63 -13.71 -2.17
N VAL A 112 -23.76 -14.69 -2.40
CA VAL A 112 -23.44 -15.72 -1.40
C VAL A 112 -22.11 -15.48 -0.72
N LYS A 113 -21.16 -14.82 -1.40
CA LYS A 113 -19.82 -14.61 -0.87
C LYS A 113 -19.16 -13.39 -1.50
N ALA A 114 -18.37 -12.66 -0.71
CA ALA A 114 -17.43 -11.68 -1.24
C ALA A 114 -16.06 -11.84 -0.57
N ALA A 115 -15.00 -11.61 -1.35
CA ALA A 115 -13.64 -11.80 -0.90
C ALA A 115 -12.71 -10.70 -1.40
N THR A 116 -11.70 -10.37 -0.57
CA THR A 116 -10.56 -9.56 -1.04
C THR A 116 -9.68 -10.39 -1.97
N ARG A 117 -8.77 -9.76 -2.72
CA ARG A 117 -7.80 -10.50 -3.54
C ARG A 117 -6.90 -11.43 -2.72
N GLY A 118 -6.46 -11.00 -1.53
CA GLY A 118 -5.44 -11.68 -0.74
C GLY A 118 -4.18 -11.97 -1.56
N ASP A 119 -3.76 -13.23 -1.65
CA ASP A 119 -2.57 -13.68 -2.41
C ASP A 119 -2.89 -14.08 -3.87
N GLY A 120 -4.12 -13.83 -4.30
CA GLY A 120 -4.62 -14.19 -5.62
C GLY A 120 -5.25 -15.59 -5.68
N TYR A 121 -4.92 -16.49 -4.75
CA TYR A 121 -5.57 -17.80 -4.64
C TYR A 121 -6.56 -17.84 -3.48
N TYR A 122 -6.19 -17.21 -2.36
CA TYR A 122 -7.00 -17.08 -1.17
C TYR A 122 -7.20 -15.62 -0.81
N GLY A 123 -8.45 -15.23 -0.66
CA GLY A 123 -8.91 -13.95 -0.17
C GLY A 123 -9.42 -13.99 1.27
N GLU A 124 -9.71 -12.82 1.82
CA GLU A 124 -10.41 -12.68 3.10
C GLU A 124 -11.91 -12.56 2.86
N ASP A 125 -12.73 -13.29 3.62
CA ASP A 125 -14.18 -13.21 3.55
C ASP A 125 -14.67 -11.86 4.08
N VAL A 126 -15.14 -11.03 3.15
CA VAL A 126 -15.68 -9.69 3.43
C VAL A 126 -17.14 -9.62 2.99
N THR A 127 -17.85 -10.74 2.96
CA THR A 127 -19.24 -10.82 2.43
C THR A 127 -20.16 -9.81 3.09
N LYS A 128 -20.13 -9.73 4.42
CA LYS A 128 -20.98 -8.80 5.19
C LYS A 128 -20.59 -7.35 4.92
N ASN A 129 -19.30 -7.05 4.86
CA ASN A 129 -18.77 -5.70 4.60
C ASN A 129 -19.05 -5.25 3.17
N ALA A 130 -18.86 -6.12 2.17
CA ALA A 130 -19.17 -5.82 0.78
C ALA A 130 -20.66 -5.53 0.59
N ALA A 131 -21.53 -6.26 1.28
CA ALA A 131 -22.98 -6.03 1.25
C ALA A 131 -23.43 -4.69 1.86
N THR A 132 -22.55 -3.93 2.52
CA THR A 132 -22.83 -2.55 2.97
C THR A 132 -22.36 -1.49 1.97
N ILE A 133 -21.63 -1.86 0.92
CA ILE A 133 -21.20 -0.92 -0.12
C ILE A 133 -22.44 -0.49 -0.91
N GLU A 134 -22.71 0.81 -0.90
CA GLU A 134 -23.82 1.38 -1.64
C GLU A 134 -23.69 1.10 -3.14
N GLY A 135 -24.81 0.67 -3.75
CA GLY A 135 -24.88 0.31 -5.17
C GLY A 135 -24.52 -1.15 -5.47
N LEU A 136 -23.86 -1.89 -4.57
CA LEU A 136 -23.53 -3.30 -4.83
C LEU A 136 -24.80 -4.17 -4.78
N PRO A 137 -25.22 -4.80 -5.89
CA PRO A 137 -26.44 -5.60 -5.91
C PRO A 137 -26.34 -6.79 -4.96
N LYS A 138 -27.39 -7.04 -4.17
CA LYS A 138 -27.49 -8.26 -3.34
C LYS A 138 -28.22 -9.38 -4.07
N VAL A 139 -29.03 -9.00 -5.06
CA VAL A 139 -29.84 -9.88 -5.89
C VAL A 139 -29.71 -9.41 -7.33
N LEU A 140 -29.46 -10.34 -8.24
CA LEU A 140 -29.42 -10.16 -9.68
C LEU A 140 -30.66 -10.83 -10.29
N PRO A 141 -31.45 -10.10 -11.10
CA PRO A 141 -32.63 -10.68 -11.74
C PRO A 141 -32.22 -11.68 -12.82
N ASP A 142 -32.99 -12.75 -12.97
CA ASP A 142 -32.90 -13.73 -14.07
C ASP A 142 -31.53 -14.37 -14.29
N VAL A 143 -30.70 -14.43 -13.25
CA VAL A 143 -29.42 -15.14 -13.24
C VAL A 143 -29.60 -16.53 -12.63
N LYS A 144 -29.23 -17.58 -13.38
CA LYS A 144 -29.14 -18.96 -12.89
C LYS A 144 -27.70 -19.43 -12.86
N GLY A 145 -27.40 -20.31 -11.92
CA GLY A 145 -26.05 -20.83 -11.72
C GLY A 145 -25.16 -19.80 -11.03
N ARG A 146 -23.85 -20.01 -11.18
CA ARG A 146 -22.83 -19.23 -10.48
C ARG A 146 -22.23 -18.15 -11.37
N LEU A 147 -22.21 -16.92 -10.86
CA LEU A 147 -21.47 -15.80 -11.44
C LEU A 147 -20.47 -15.28 -10.41
N GLU A 148 -19.29 -14.88 -10.87
CA GLU A 148 -18.33 -14.16 -10.05
C GLU A 148 -18.02 -12.82 -10.71
N VAL A 149 -18.30 -11.73 -10.00
CA VAL A 149 -18.03 -10.36 -10.41
C VAL A 149 -16.79 -9.86 -9.71
N ARG A 150 -15.83 -9.32 -10.46
CA ARG A 150 -14.63 -8.69 -9.91
C ARG A 150 -14.62 -7.20 -10.18
N GLY A 151 -14.02 -6.48 -9.24
CA GLY A 151 -13.97 -5.03 -9.30
C GLY A 151 -12.92 -4.46 -8.36
N GLU A 152 -12.88 -3.13 -8.29
CA GLU A 152 -12.01 -2.37 -7.40
C GLU A 152 -12.88 -1.53 -6.46
N VAL A 153 -12.67 -1.66 -5.15
CA VAL A 153 -13.27 -0.79 -4.13
C VAL A 153 -12.36 0.41 -3.91
N TYR A 154 -12.92 1.62 -3.93
CA TYR A 154 -12.19 2.88 -3.77
C TYR A 154 -12.98 3.88 -2.92
N ILE A 155 -12.38 5.04 -2.65
CA ILE A 155 -13.02 6.19 -2.00
C ILE A 155 -12.83 7.39 -2.91
N ARG A 156 -13.91 8.17 -3.14
CA ARG A 156 -13.83 9.42 -3.92
C ARG A 156 -12.94 10.45 -3.22
N ASN A 157 -12.29 11.30 -4.01
CA ASN A 157 -11.33 12.28 -3.50
C ASN A 157 -11.99 13.27 -2.53
N ASP A 158 -13.18 13.77 -2.86
CA ASP A 158 -13.94 14.68 -1.99
C ASP A 158 -14.35 14.02 -0.66
N ASP A 159 -14.71 12.75 -0.70
CA ASP A 159 -15.15 12.02 0.50
C ASP A 159 -13.97 11.67 1.39
N PHE A 160 -12.81 11.37 0.80
CA PHE A 160 -11.56 11.21 1.53
C PHE A 160 -11.16 12.51 2.26
N LEU A 161 -11.31 13.67 1.61
CA LEU A 161 -11.01 14.96 2.24
C LEU A 161 -11.87 15.20 3.49
N LYS A 162 -13.15 14.80 3.48
CA LYS A 162 -14.06 14.92 4.63
C LYS A 162 -13.69 13.98 5.79
N LEU A 163 -13.09 12.83 5.51
CA LEU A 163 -12.69 11.86 6.55
C LEU A 163 -11.46 12.30 7.37
N ASN A 164 -10.72 13.34 6.97
CA ASN A 164 -9.31 13.40 7.30
C ASN A 164 -8.93 14.21 8.57
N LYS A 165 -8.26 13.50 9.50
CA LYS A 165 -7.03 13.97 10.20
C LYS A 165 -5.93 12.89 10.38
N ASN A 166 -6.19 11.59 10.09
CA ASN A 166 -5.27 10.48 10.44
C ASN A 166 -5.11 9.37 9.35
N PHE A 167 -5.66 9.53 8.15
CA PHE A 167 -5.59 8.50 7.10
C PHE A 167 -4.50 8.81 6.06
N SER A 168 -3.81 7.78 5.55
CA SER A 168 -2.63 7.97 4.69
C SER A 168 -2.98 8.35 3.24
N ASN A 169 -3.88 7.61 2.61
CA ASN A 169 -4.33 7.83 1.23
C ASN A 169 -5.67 7.09 0.97
N PRO A 170 -6.39 7.41 -0.13
CA PRO A 170 -7.67 6.78 -0.44
C PRO A 170 -7.59 5.26 -0.57
N ARG A 171 -6.60 4.70 -1.28
CA ARG A 171 -6.40 3.25 -1.45
C ARG A 171 -6.33 2.48 -0.13
N ASN A 172 -5.43 2.88 0.76
CA ASN A 172 -5.25 2.24 2.07
C ASN A 172 -6.48 2.43 2.96
N THR A 173 -7.15 3.57 2.83
CA THR A 173 -8.37 3.86 3.57
C THR A 173 -9.52 2.98 3.08
N ALA A 174 -9.66 2.76 1.78
CA ALA A 174 -10.62 1.84 1.19
C ALA A 174 -10.36 0.40 1.67
N SER A 175 -9.12 -0.07 1.55
CA SER A 175 -8.70 -1.39 2.03
C SER A 175 -8.99 -1.58 3.52
N GLY A 176 -8.58 -0.63 4.36
CA GLY A 176 -8.83 -0.68 5.80
C GLY A 176 -10.32 -0.62 6.15
N SER A 177 -11.10 0.18 5.41
CA SER A 177 -12.53 0.34 5.64
C SER A 177 -13.33 -0.90 5.25
N LEU A 178 -12.93 -1.62 4.20
CA LEU A 178 -13.58 -2.87 3.81
C LEU A 178 -13.26 -4.01 4.79
N ARG A 179 -12.04 -4.01 5.34
CA ARG A 179 -11.53 -5.07 6.22
C ARG A 179 -11.78 -4.77 7.71
N GLN A 180 -13.02 -4.43 8.04
CA GLN A 180 -13.46 -4.25 9.43
C GLN A 180 -14.13 -5.52 9.94
N LEU A 181 -13.89 -5.86 11.20
CA LEU A 181 -14.57 -7.01 11.83
C LEU A 181 -16.06 -6.75 12.02
N ASP A 182 -16.41 -5.49 12.29
CA ASP A 182 -17.79 -5.02 12.37
C ASP A 182 -18.20 -4.37 11.03
N PRO A 183 -19.14 -4.97 10.29
CA PRO A 183 -19.65 -4.43 9.03
C PRO A 183 -20.28 -3.05 9.16
N GLU A 184 -20.82 -2.67 10.33
CA GLU A 184 -21.40 -1.34 10.54
C GLU A 184 -20.33 -0.24 10.45
N VAL A 185 -19.09 -0.56 10.84
CA VAL A 185 -17.96 0.35 10.62
C VAL A 185 -17.70 0.51 9.13
N THR A 186 -17.79 -0.54 8.33
CA THR A 186 -17.69 -0.44 6.86
C THR A 186 -18.84 0.38 6.28
N ALA A 187 -20.08 0.17 6.74
CA ALA A 187 -21.26 0.90 6.29
C ALA A 187 -21.14 2.41 6.53
N SER A 188 -20.47 2.83 7.61
CA SER A 188 -20.21 4.25 7.90
C SER A 188 -19.17 4.91 6.98
N ARG A 189 -18.48 4.14 6.13
CA ARG A 189 -17.39 4.63 5.26
C ARG A 189 -17.94 4.87 3.86
N PRO A 190 -17.51 5.94 3.17
CA PRO A 190 -17.96 6.29 1.83
C PRO A 190 -17.27 5.43 0.76
N LEU A 191 -17.41 4.10 0.86
CA LEU A 191 -16.86 3.18 -0.12
C LEU A 191 -17.68 3.20 -1.41
N ARG A 192 -16.98 3.24 -2.53
CA ARG A 192 -17.49 3.09 -3.89
C ARG A 192 -16.79 1.93 -4.55
N TYR A 193 -17.30 1.48 -5.68
CA TYR A 193 -16.64 0.43 -6.44
C TYR A 193 -16.91 0.57 -7.94
N PHE A 194 -16.01 -0.02 -8.74
CA PHE A 194 -16.25 -0.31 -10.15
C PHE A 194 -16.06 -1.79 -10.41
N SER A 195 -16.95 -2.40 -11.19
CA SER A 195 -16.84 -3.77 -11.68
C SER A 195 -16.19 -3.78 -13.07
N TYR A 196 -15.31 -4.75 -13.32
CA TYR A 196 -14.54 -4.83 -14.56
C TYR A 196 -14.42 -6.24 -15.14
N SER A 197 -14.96 -7.27 -14.49
CA SER A 197 -14.89 -8.65 -14.99
C SER A 197 -16.06 -9.49 -14.49
N LEU A 198 -16.52 -10.40 -15.34
CA LEU A 198 -17.60 -11.34 -15.09
C LEU A 198 -17.13 -12.76 -15.46
N ILE A 199 -17.06 -13.64 -14.48
CA ILE A 199 -16.72 -15.05 -14.64
C ILE A 199 -18.01 -15.87 -14.55
N GLY A 200 -18.17 -16.83 -15.45
CA GLY A 200 -19.42 -17.58 -15.63
C GLY A 200 -20.44 -16.88 -16.55
N GLY A 201 -20.07 -15.72 -17.10
CA GLY A 201 -20.82 -15.01 -18.13
C GLY A 201 -20.81 -15.70 -19.49
N ARG A 202 -21.59 -15.17 -20.45
CA ARG A 202 -21.76 -15.72 -21.82
C ARG A 202 -21.30 -14.76 -22.91
N GLU A 203 -20.68 -13.66 -22.52
CA GLU A 203 -20.24 -12.59 -23.38
C GLU A 203 -19.02 -13.05 -24.20
N ASN A 204 -18.85 -12.48 -25.39
CA ASN A 204 -17.74 -12.81 -26.29
C ASN A 204 -16.61 -11.79 -26.21
N THR A 205 -16.93 -10.57 -25.77
CA THR A 205 -15.97 -9.47 -25.65
C THR A 205 -15.98 -8.87 -24.25
N GLN A 206 -14.85 -8.29 -23.85
CA GLN A 206 -14.72 -7.56 -22.60
C GLN A 206 -15.64 -6.33 -22.60
N PHE A 207 -15.87 -5.68 -23.75
CA PHE A 207 -16.87 -4.62 -23.88
C PHE A 207 -18.29 -5.11 -23.57
N GLU A 208 -18.69 -6.26 -24.11
CA GLU A 208 -19.97 -6.90 -23.77
C GLU A 208 -20.06 -7.25 -22.28
N VAL A 209 -18.97 -7.71 -21.65
CA VAL A 209 -18.91 -7.93 -20.19
C VAL A 209 -19.23 -6.67 -19.41
N LEU A 210 -18.63 -5.53 -19.79
CA LEU A 210 -18.86 -4.25 -19.11
C LEU A 210 -20.31 -3.77 -19.30
N ASN A 211 -20.88 -3.94 -20.49
CA ASN A 211 -22.30 -3.65 -20.72
C ASN A 211 -23.22 -4.57 -19.90
N ARG A 212 -22.91 -5.88 -19.85
CA ARG A 212 -23.67 -6.83 -19.07
C ARG A 212 -23.64 -6.50 -17.58
N LEU A 213 -22.49 -6.12 -17.04
CA LEU A 213 -22.37 -5.68 -15.66
C LEU A 213 -23.27 -4.46 -15.38
N LYS A 214 -23.31 -3.50 -16.30
CA LYS A 214 -24.21 -2.34 -16.21
C LYS A 214 -25.69 -2.75 -16.23
N GLU A 215 -26.09 -3.65 -17.12
CA GLU A 215 -27.45 -4.22 -17.19
C GLU A 215 -27.85 -4.94 -15.89
N LEU A 216 -26.91 -5.64 -15.26
CA LEU A 216 -27.11 -6.34 -13.99
C LEU A 216 -27.12 -5.38 -12.78
N GLY A 217 -26.99 -4.08 -12.99
CA GLY A 217 -27.05 -3.05 -11.95
C GLY A 217 -25.73 -2.76 -11.24
N PHE A 218 -24.59 -3.25 -11.76
CA PHE A 218 -23.28 -2.91 -11.21
C PHE A 218 -22.79 -1.55 -11.71
N CYS A 219 -22.04 -0.86 -10.86
CA CYS A 219 -21.26 0.31 -11.26
C CYS A 219 -20.09 -0.10 -12.17
N VAL A 220 -20.03 0.48 -13.36
CA VAL A 220 -18.95 0.27 -14.35
C VAL A 220 -18.33 1.62 -14.68
N ASN A 221 -17.03 1.65 -14.93
CA ASN A 221 -16.34 2.90 -15.26
C ASN A 221 -16.73 3.37 -16.66
N GLU A 222 -17.26 4.58 -16.78
CA GLU A 222 -17.75 5.11 -18.06
C GLU A 222 -16.63 5.64 -18.97
N HIS A 223 -15.44 5.90 -18.40
CA HIS A 223 -14.28 6.41 -19.14
C HIS A 223 -13.49 5.29 -19.82
N GLN A 224 -14.18 4.43 -20.58
CA GLN A 224 -13.59 3.32 -21.33
C GLN A 224 -13.57 3.61 -22.84
N CYS A 225 -12.69 2.98 -23.60
CA CYS A 225 -12.74 3.02 -25.06
C CYS A 225 -12.26 1.73 -25.71
N LEU A 226 -12.75 1.46 -26.92
CA LEU A 226 -12.13 0.49 -27.83
C LEU A 226 -11.04 1.20 -28.63
N ALA A 227 -9.94 0.51 -28.88
CA ALA A 227 -8.80 0.99 -29.62
C ALA A 227 -8.29 -0.11 -30.57
N ASN A 228 -8.06 0.24 -31.83
CA ASN A 228 -7.66 -0.69 -32.90
C ASN A 228 -6.15 -0.69 -33.17
N ASN A 229 -5.45 0.32 -32.66
CA ASN A 229 -4.02 0.54 -32.87
C ASN A 229 -3.39 1.22 -31.66
N VAL A 230 -2.06 1.34 -31.68
CA VAL A 230 -1.29 1.94 -30.58
C VAL A 230 -1.58 3.43 -30.44
N ASP A 231 -1.82 4.15 -31.53
CA ASP A 231 -2.10 5.59 -31.49
C ASP A 231 -3.40 5.88 -30.71
N GLU A 232 -4.48 5.13 -30.99
CA GLU A 232 -5.75 5.23 -30.25
C GLU A 232 -5.58 4.87 -28.76
N ILE A 233 -4.72 3.90 -28.43
CA ILE A 233 -4.36 3.56 -27.04
C ILE A 233 -3.67 4.74 -26.35
N LEU A 234 -2.74 5.40 -27.04
CA LEU A 234 -1.99 6.54 -26.49
C LEU A 234 -2.86 7.79 -26.37
N GLU A 235 -3.77 8.02 -27.31
CA GLU A 235 -4.78 9.08 -27.20
C GLU A 235 -5.64 8.88 -25.96
N PHE A 236 -6.11 7.65 -25.70
CA PHE A 236 -6.83 7.33 -24.47
C PHE A 236 -5.97 7.55 -23.23
N TYR A 237 -4.73 7.05 -23.22
CA TYR A 237 -3.79 7.23 -22.12
C TYR A 237 -3.60 8.71 -21.79
N ASN A 238 -3.31 9.55 -22.78
CA ASN A 238 -3.08 10.99 -22.61
C ASN A 238 -4.35 11.68 -22.11
N ARG A 239 -5.51 11.35 -22.69
CA ARG A 239 -6.80 11.89 -22.23
C ARG A 239 -7.07 11.60 -20.76
N ILE A 240 -6.86 10.36 -20.31
CA ILE A 240 -7.04 10.01 -18.89
C ILE A 240 -5.96 10.69 -18.04
N TYR A 241 -4.71 10.73 -18.51
CA TYR A 241 -3.60 11.36 -17.78
C TYR A 241 -3.85 12.85 -17.52
N ASP A 242 -4.24 13.60 -18.55
CA ASP A 242 -4.44 15.05 -18.49
C ASP A 242 -5.65 15.42 -17.64
N ASN A 243 -6.74 14.64 -17.75
CA ASN A 243 -8.00 14.88 -17.04
C ASN A 243 -8.13 14.10 -15.74
N ARG A 244 -7.06 13.42 -15.26
CA ARG A 244 -7.13 12.52 -14.09
C ARG A 244 -7.66 13.19 -12.82
N HIS A 245 -7.44 14.49 -12.68
CA HIS A 245 -7.87 15.29 -11.53
C HIS A 245 -9.39 15.55 -11.53
N GLU A 246 -10.05 15.44 -12.67
CA GLU A 246 -11.49 15.67 -12.83
C GLU A 246 -12.33 14.40 -12.57
N LEU A 247 -11.70 13.22 -12.57
CA LEU A 247 -12.38 11.93 -12.39
C LEU A 247 -13.04 11.79 -11.01
N GLY A 248 -12.57 12.54 -10.00
CA GLY A 248 -13.08 12.47 -8.63
C GLY A 248 -12.67 11.19 -7.87
N TYR A 249 -11.78 10.39 -8.43
CA TYR A 249 -11.14 9.24 -7.81
C TYR A 249 -9.72 9.07 -8.36
N ASP A 250 -8.88 8.40 -7.59
CA ASP A 250 -7.48 8.20 -7.92
C ASP A 250 -7.28 7.12 -8.99
N VAL A 251 -6.38 7.39 -9.93
CA VAL A 251 -5.97 6.49 -11.01
C VAL A 251 -4.45 6.50 -11.15
N ASP A 252 -3.85 5.32 -11.31
CA ASP A 252 -2.39 5.16 -11.43
C ASP A 252 -1.93 4.77 -12.85
N GLY A 253 -2.86 4.76 -13.81
CA GLY A 253 -2.60 4.46 -15.21
C GLY A 253 -3.86 4.07 -15.95
N VAL A 254 -3.68 3.30 -17.02
CA VAL A 254 -4.74 2.64 -17.77
C VAL A 254 -4.47 1.15 -17.87
N VAL A 255 -5.53 0.35 -17.95
CA VAL A 255 -5.46 -1.09 -18.21
C VAL A 255 -5.85 -1.33 -19.66
N LEU A 256 -4.98 -2.03 -20.38
CA LEU A 256 -5.20 -2.44 -21.76
C LEU A 256 -5.50 -3.93 -21.76
N LYS A 257 -6.64 -4.34 -22.32
CA LYS A 257 -7.06 -5.74 -22.40
C LYS A 257 -7.40 -6.09 -23.84
N VAL A 258 -6.99 -7.27 -24.31
CA VAL A 258 -7.53 -7.83 -25.57
C VAL A 258 -9.04 -7.91 -25.45
N ASN A 259 -9.80 -7.29 -26.37
CA ASN A 259 -11.25 -7.22 -26.22
C ASN A 259 -11.92 -8.60 -26.37
N ASN A 260 -11.45 -9.45 -27.29
CA ASN A 260 -12.03 -10.76 -27.54
C ASN A 260 -11.67 -11.80 -26.46
N LEU A 261 -12.67 -12.36 -25.76
CA LEU A 261 -12.45 -13.30 -24.64
C LEU A 261 -11.95 -14.67 -25.09
N THR A 262 -12.30 -15.12 -26.29
CA THR A 262 -11.74 -16.34 -26.87
C THR A 262 -10.23 -16.21 -27.11
N LEU A 263 -9.78 -15.02 -27.54
CA LEU A 263 -8.35 -14.73 -27.67
C LEU A 263 -7.66 -14.62 -26.30
N GLN A 264 -8.32 -14.06 -25.29
CA GLN A 264 -7.80 -14.06 -23.91
C GLN A 264 -7.56 -15.50 -23.41
N ASN A 265 -8.53 -16.40 -23.63
CA ASN A 265 -8.41 -17.82 -23.25
C ASN A 265 -7.26 -18.53 -23.98
N ARG A 266 -7.08 -18.27 -25.29
CA ARG A 266 -5.96 -18.82 -26.08
C ARG A 266 -4.59 -18.32 -25.58
N LEU A 267 -4.50 -17.04 -25.21
CA LEU A 267 -3.28 -16.45 -24.66
C LEU A 267 -2.95 -16.98 -23.27
N GLY A 268 -3.99 -17.23 -22.46
CA GLY A 268 -3.87 -17.72 -21.10
C GLY A 268 -3.07 -16.79 -20.20
N ASN A 269 -2.51 -17.37 -19.13
CA ASN A 269 -1.83 -16.65 -18.08
C ASN A 269 -0.38 -17.13 -17.93
N THR A 270 0.45 -16.27 -17.36
CA THR A 270 1.65 -16.70 -16.64
C THR A 270 1.27 -17.05 -15.20
N ASN A 271 2.20 -17.51 -14.37
CA ASN A 271 1.95 -17.74 -12.94
C ASN A 271 1.54 -16.46 -12.17
N LYS A 272 1.70 -15.27 -12.76
CA LYS A 272 1.61 -13.98 -12.04
C LYS A 272 0.61 -13.01 -12.65
N ALA A 273 0.48 -13.04 -13.98
CA ALA A 273 -0.30 -12.09 -14.73
C ALA A 273 -0.86 -12.70 -16.03
N PRO A 274 -2.02 -12.21 -16.52
CA PRO A 274 -2.55 -12.58 -17.82
C PRO A 274 -1.62 -12.12 -18.94
N ARG A 275 -1.53 -12.91 -20.02
CA ARG A 275 -0.75 -12.51 -21.21
C ARG A 275 -1.50 -11.49 -22.07
N TRP A 276 -2.81 -11.42 -21.90
CA TRP A 276 -3.75 -10.65 -22.69
C TRP A 276 -4.08 -9.26 -22.11
N ALA A 277 -3.48 -8.88 -20.98
CA ALA A 277 -3.64 -7.54 -20.41
C ALA A 277 -2.35 -6.98 -19.82
N ILE A 278 -2.23 -5.65 -19.83
CA ILE A 278 -1.11 -4.90 -19.26
C ILE A 278 -1.63 -3.59 -18.63
N ALA A 279 -0.97 -3.14 -17.57
CA ALA A 279 -1.19 -1.83 -16.98
C ALA A 279 -0.16 -0.84 -17.53
N HIS A 280 -0.59 0.13 -18.33
CA HIS A 280 0.26 1.24 -18.75
C HIS A 280 0.16 2.34 -17.68
N LYS A 281 1.15 2.38 -16.78
CA LYS A 281 1.17 3.28 -15.63
C LYS A 281 1.52 4.70 -16.03
N PHE A 282 0.96 5.66 -15.29
CA PHE A 282 1.35 7.05 -15.44
C PHE A 282 2.75 7.30 -14.90
N PRO A 283 3.52 8.23 -15.49
CA PRO A 283 4.75 8.68 -14.87
C PRO A 283 4.43 9.25 -13.50
N ALA A 284 5.32 9.00 -12.52
CA ALA A 284 5.20 9.64 -11.23
C ALA A 284 5.23 11.16 -11.42
N ALA A 285 4.28 11.88 -10.82
CA ALA A 285 4.22 13.32 -10.93
C ALA A 285 5.41 13.92 -10.17
N GLN A 286 6.17 14.81 -10.80
CA GLN A 286 7.35 15.43 -10.20
C GLN A 286 7.17 16.95 -10.10
N GLY A 287 7.78 17.57 -9.09
CA GLY A 287 7.80 19.01 -8.93
C GLY A 287 9.07 19.48 -8.21
N LYS A 288 9.59 20.65 -8.58
CA LYS A 288 10.75 21.27 -7.91
C LYS A 288 10.29 22.22 -6.81
N THR A 289 10.68 21.97 -5.57
CA THR A 289 10.40 22.86 -4.44
C THR A 289 11.60 22.99 -3.51
N LYS A 290 11.52 23.86 -2.50
CA LYS A 290 12.59 24.10 -1.54
C LYS A 290 12.37 23.31 -0.25
N ILE A 291 13.42 22.70 0.29
CA ILE A 291 13.41 22.18 1.66
C ILE A 291 13.42 23.37 2.63
N VAL A 292 12.36 23.51 3.42
CA VAL A 292 12.28 24.51 4.50
C VAL A 292 13.01 24.01 5.74
N LYS A 293 12.84 22.73 6.08
CA LYS A 293 13.44 22.13 7.28
C LYS A 293 13.51 20.61 7.17
N ILE A 294 14.46 19.96 7.82
CA ILE A 294 14.50 18.52 7.98
C ILE A 294 14.13 18.17 9.43
N LEU A 295 13.15 17.29 9.59
CA LEU A 295 12.71 16.78 10.89
C LEU A 295 13.09 15.31 11.03
N ILE A 296 13.28 14.88 12.28
CA ILE A 296 13.50 13.47 12.61
C ILE A 296 12.28 12.98 13.41
N GLN A 297 11.54 12.03 12.84
CA GLN A 297 10.41 11.40 13.49
C GLN A 297 10.83 10.04 14.06
N VAL A 298 10.49 9.77 15.31
CA VAL A 298 10.75 8.48 15.94
C VAL A 298 9.59 7.53 15.61
N GLY A 299 9.89 6.47 14.86
CA GLY A 299 8.90 5.44 14.52
C GLY A 299 8.49 4.61 15.74
N LYS A 300 7.41 3.84 15.60
CA LYS A 300 6.93 2.94 16.68
C LYS A 300 7.95 1.87 17.06
N THR A 301 8.87 1.54 16.16
CA THR A 301 10.00 0.63 16.36
C THR A 301 11.26 1.35 16.88
N GLY A 302 11.19 2.66 17.11
CA GLY A 302 12.32 3.50 17.51
C GLY A 302 13.24 3.94 16.37
N LYS A 303 12.97 3.51 15.13
CA LYS A 303 13.71 3.96 13.95
C LYS A 303 13.56 5.48 13.78
N LEU A 304 14.68 6.17 13.58
CA LEU A 304 14.72 7.59 13.28
C LEU A 304 14.46 7.79 11.79
N ASN A 305 13.28 8.32 11.45
CA ASN A 305 12.85 8.55 10.08
C ASN A 305 12.99 10.04 9.73
N PRO A 306 13.87 10.41 8.81
CA PRO A 306 14.00 11.79 8.38
C PRO A 306 12.88 12.21 7.41
N ILE A 307 12.33 13.40 7.64
CA ILE A 307 11.24 13.98 6.85
C ILE A 307 11.63 15.41 6.47
N ALA A 308 11.60 15.72 5.18
CA ALA A 308 11.73 17.08 4.69
C ALA A 308 10.38 17.80 4.81
N LYS A 309 10.35 18.95 5.49
CA LYS A 309 9.32 19.97 5.30
C LYS A 309 9.67 20.77 4.05
N LEU A 310 8.72 20.90 3.16
CA LEU A 310 8.86 21.54 1.86
C LEU A 310 8.08 22.85 1.84
N ALA A 311 8.53 23.80 1.02
CA ALA A 311 7.66 24.87 0.58
C ALA A 311 6.48 24.23 -0.17
N PRO A 312 5.22 24.64 0.10
CA PRO A 312 4.05 24.03 -0.53
C PRO A 312 4.18 24.03 -2.06
N ILE A 313 4.01 22.86 -2.68
CA ILE A 313 4.05 22.70 -4.13
C ILE A 313 2.90 21.82 -4.58
N ASN A 314 2.23 22.18 -5.67
CA ASN A 314 1.24 21.31 -6.30
C ASN A 314 1.96 20.28 -7.16
N ILE A 315 1.82 18.99 -6.84
CA ILE A 315 2.36 17.87 -7.63
C ILE A 315 1.22 16.93 -7.97
N GLY A 316 0.78 16.96 -9.23
CA GLY A 316 -0.32 16.15 -9.72
C GLY A 316 -1.65 16.44 -9.00
N GLY A 317 -1.97 17.72 -8.78
CA GLY A 317 -3.24 18.17 -8.19
C GLY A 317 -3.26 18.29 -6.66
N VAL A 318 -2.23 17.80 -5.96
CA VAL A 318 -2.17 17.81 -4.49
C VAL A 318 -1.05 18.70 -3.98
N ILE A 319 -1.36 19.50 -2.95
CA ILE A 319 -0.37 20.34 -2.27
C ILE A 319 0.50 19.46 -1.37
N VAL A 320 1.75 19.29 -1.78
CA VAL A 320 2.79 18.58 -1.05
C VAL A 320 3.57 19.57 -0.17
N THR A 321 3.60 19.29 1.13
CA THR A 321 4.33 20.08 2.13
C THR A 321 5.38 19.26 2.88
N ARG A 322 5.41 17.94 2.67
CA ARG A 322 6.34 17.02 3.31
C ARG A 322 6.78 15.94 2.34
N ALA A 323 8.03 15.51 2.44
CA ALA A 323 8.55 14.38 1.71
C ALA A 323 9.46 13.52 2.58
N ASN A 324 9.47 12.21 2.32
CA ASN A 324 10.35 11.25 2.98
C ASN A 324 11.79 11.40 2.44
N LEU A 325 12.76 11.29 3.35
CA LEU A 325 14.20 11.29 3.04
C LEU A 325 14.83 9.89 3.17
N HIS A 326 14.00 8.87 3.41
CA HIS A 326 14.34 7.46 3.61
C HIS A 326 15.14 7.16 4.88
N ASN A 327 16.42 7.55 4.91
CA ASN A 327 17.33 7.25 6.01
C ASN A 327 18.55 8.19 5.99
N LYS A 328 19.46 8.03 6.96
CA LYS A 328 20.70 8.81 7.07
C LYS A 328 21.58 8.67 5.81
N ASP A 329 21.79 7.44 5.35
CA ASP A 329 22.69 7.15 4.22
C ASP A 329 22.21 7.84 2.94
N GLU A 330 20.88 7.90 2.72
CA GLU A 330 20.30 8.54 1.54
C GLU A 330 20.45 10.08 1.57
N ILE A 331 20.33 10.69 2.76
CA ILE A 331 20.62 12.13 2.96
C ILE A 331 22.08 12.42 2.62
N GLU A 332 23.01 11.59 3.11
CA GLU A 332 24.44 11.75 2.89
C GLU A 332 24.81 11.53 1.42
N ARG A 333 24.28 10.46 0.80
CA ARG A 333 24.50 10.09 -0.61
C ARG A 333 24.05 11.18 -1.57
N LYS A 334 22.83 11.72 -1.39
CA LYS A 334 22.32 12.85 -2.19
C LYS A 334 22.92 14.19 -1.76
N GLY A 335 23.48 14.25 -0.55
CA GLY A 335 24.06 15.45 0.05
C GLY A 335 22.99 16.51 0.32
N ILE A 336 21.82 16.09 0.81
CA ILE A 336 20.63 16.93 1.03
C ILE A 336 20.89 17.92 2.18
N ARG A 337 20.49 19.18 1.98
CA ARG A 337 20.61 20.24 2.98
C ARG A 337 19.31 20.99 3.15
N GLU A 338 19.10 21.59 4.32
CA GLU A 338 18.04 22.57 4.50
C GLU A 338 18.27 23.76 3.56
N GLY A 339 17.21 24.23 2.92
CA GLY A 339 17.27 25.29 1.92
C GLY A 339 17.57 24.83 0.49
N ASP A 340 17.91 23.56 0.26
CA ASP A 340 18.11 23.05 -1.10
C ASP A 340 16.80 23.09 -1.91
N VAL A 341 16.93 23.36 -3.21
CA VAL A 341 15.88 23.07 -4.19
C VAL A 341 15.97 21.59 -4.55
N VAL A 342 14.85 20.90 -4.51
CA VAL A 342 14.76 19.44 -4.66
C VAL A 342 13.69 19.07 -5.64
N VAL A 343 13.93 18.00 -6.38
CA VAL A 343 12.91 17.35 -7.20
C VAL A 343 12.18 16.37 -6.30
N VAL A 344 10.89 16.64 -6.11
CA VAL A 344 9.98 15.82 -5.32
C VAL A 344 9.16 15.01 -6.28
N GLU A 345 9.15 13.70 -6.07
CA GLU A 345 8.34 12.77 -6.83
C GLU A 345 7.18 12.30 -5.97
N ARG A 346 6.02 12.27 -6.60
CA ARG A 346 4.79 11.71 -6.08
C ARG A 346 4.33 10.63 -7.09
N ALA A 347 4.65 9.38 -6.78
CA ALA A 347 4.18 8.23 -7.54
C ALA A 347 2.77 7.86 -7.03
N GLY A 348 1.74 8.09 -7.85
CA GLY A 348 0.34 7.92 -7.44
C GLY A 348 -0.02 8.75 -6.20
N ASP A 349 -0.82 8.19 -5.31
CA ASP A 349 -1.27 8.85 -4.07
C ASP A 349 -0.46 8.46 -2.82
N VAL A 350 0.82 8.17 -3.01
CA VAL A 350 1.75 7.72 -1.96
C VAL A 350 2.59 8.89 -1.39
N ILE A 351 3.21 8.65 -0.23
CA ILE A 351 4.12 9.57 0.49
C ILE A 351 5.15 10.16 -0.50
N PRO A 352 5.16 11.50 -0.70
CA PRO A 352 6.11 12.15 -1.58
C PRO A 352 7.55 11.87 -1.13
N LYS A 353 8.48 11.75 -2.08
CA LYS A 353 9.90 11.51 -1.79
C LYS A 353 10.79 12.46 -2.57
N ILE A 354 11.97 12.72 -2.04
CA ILE A 354 12.99 13.52 -2.74
C ILE A 354 13.80 12.59 -3.63
N ILE A 355 13.68 12.76 -4.94
CA ILE A 355 14.42 11.95 -5.92
C ILE A 355 15.76 12.58 -6.30
N ASP A 356 15.85 13.91 -6.31
CA ASP A 356 17.08 14.62 -6.66
C ASP A 356 17.21 15.98 -5.97
N VAL A 357 18.43 16.51 -5.95
CA VAL A 357 18.78 17.80 -5.37
C VAL A 357 19.42 18.69 -6.43
N ASP A 358 18.85 19.86 -6.65
CA ASP A 358 19.41 20.86 -7.55
C ASP A 358 20.58 21.59 -6.87
N LYS A 359 21.78 20.98 -6.97
CA LYS A 359 23.01 21.51 -6.38
C LYS A 359 23.43 22.85 -6.99
N SER A 360 22.97 23.19 -8.18
CA SER A 360 23.29 24.46 -8.84
C SER A 360 22.61 25.65 -8.15
N ALA A 361 21.41 25.43 -7.60
CA ALA A 361 20.64 26.43 -6.86
C ALA A 361 21.05 26.53 -5.37
N ARG A 362 22.06 25.76 -4.93
CA ARG A 362 22.48 25.69 -3.53
C ARG A 362 23.26 26.93 -3.12
N SER A 363 22.87 27.53 -2.00
CA SER A 363 23.68 28.57 -1.36
C SER A 363 25.06 28.03 -0.96
N ARG A 364 26.12 28.78 -1.26
CA ARG A 364 27.52 28.40 -0.95
C ARG A 364 27.73 28.07 0.52
N ASN A 365 26.96 28.68 1.43
CA ASN A 365 27.06 28.51 2.87
C ASN A 365 25.99 27.59 3.48
N ALA A 366 25.26 26.82 2.67
CA ALA A 366 24.25 25.89 3.21
C ALA A 366 24.93 24.82 4.08
N PRO A 367 24.62 24.73 5.39
CA PRO A 367 25.25 23.74 6.27
C PRO A 367 24.84 22.32 5.88
N LYS A 368 25.75 21.36 6.05
CA LYS A 368 25.38 19.94 5.93
C LYS A 368 24.36 19.61 7.01
N PHE A 369 23.33 18.84 6.66
CA PHE A 369 22.43 18.31 7.68
C PHE A 369 23.17 17.28 8.52
N ILE A 370 23.14 17.47 9.85
CA ILE A 370 23.74 16.53 10.79
C ILE A 370 22.63 15.63 11.31
N PHE A 371 22.65 14.37 10.90
CA PHE A 371 21.72 13.38 11.43
C PHE A 371 21.99 13.18 12.94
N PRO A 372 20.96 13.22 13.80
CA PRO A 372 21.20 13.16 15.24
C PRO A 372 21.73 11.79 15.65
N ASN A 373 22.74 11.81 16.52
CA ASN A 373 23.28 10.61 17.15
C ASN A 373 22.50 10.21 18.41
N THR A 374 21.49 11.00 18.80
CA THR A 374 20.60 10.72 19.91
C THR A 374 19.14 10.80 19.47
N CYS A 375 18.29 9.98 20.07
CA CYS A 375 16.85 10.02 19.83
C CYS A 375 16.27 11.35 20.32
N PRO A 376 15.56 12.14 19.49
CA PRO A 376 15.02 13.44 19.89
C PRO A 376 13.92 13.35 20.96
N GLU A 377 13.34 12.18 21.20
CA GLU A 377 12.30 12.00 22.23
C GLU A 377 12.83 11.54 23.59
N CYS A 378 13.88 10.72 23.63
CA CYS A 378 14.40 10.14 24.88
C CYS A 378 15.88 10.44 25.14
N ASN A 379 16.54 11.15 24.24
CA ASN A 379 17.94 11.59 24.31
C ASN A 379 18.99 10.46 24.43
N VAL A 380 18.64 9.24 24.04
CA VAL A 380 19.52 8.08 24.06
C VAL A 380 20.29 7.97 22.75
N ARG A 381 21.56 7.56 22.80
CA ARG A 381 22.39 7.25 21.63
C ARG A 381 21.72 6.26 20.67
N SER A 382 21.54 6.70 19.41
CA SER A 382 20.80 5.98 18.36
C SER A 382 21.50 4.71 17.87
N ASP A 383 22.81 4.60 18.09
CA ASP A 383 23.65 3.43 17.80
C ASP A 383 23.59 2.35 18.89
N VAL A 384 22.97 2.65 20.04
CA VAL A 384 22.93 1.77 21.22
C VAL A 384 21.50 1.37 21.60
N ALA A 385 20.48 2.04 21.07
CA ALA A 385 19.10 1.88 21.51
C ALA A 385 18.38 0.70 20.84
N VAL A 386 18.22 -0.41 21.59
CA VAL A 386 17.16 -1.40 21.32
C VAL A 386 15.92 -0.94 22.08
N PHE A 387 14.86 -0.60 21.34
CA PHE A 387 13.59 -0.24 21.94
C PHE A 387 12.77 -1.50 22.22
N VAL A 388 12.56 -1.80 23.50
CA VAL A 388 11.72 -2.93 23.93
C VAL A 388 10.44 -2.36 24.52
N MET A 389 9.30 -2.67 23.91
CA MET A 389 8.01 -2.53 24.58
C MET A 389 7.83 -3.73 25.50
N VAL A 390 7.83 -3.48 26.82
CA VAL A 390 7.56 -4.51 27.81
C VAL A 390 6.14 -4.31 28.33
N LYS A 391 5.31 -5.36 28.24
CA LYS A 391 3.98 -5.41 28.85
C LYS A 391 4.14 -5.85 30.30
N PHE A 392 3.77 -4.99 31.25
CA PHE A 392 3.77 -5.34 32.67
C PHE A 392 2.39 -5.86 33.10
N HIS A 393 2.38 -6.92 33.91
CA HIS A 393 1.24 -7.31 34.73
C HIS A 393 1.60 -7.02 36.19
N PHE A 394 0.72 -6.34 36.91
CA PHE A 394 0.88 -6.10 38.35
C PHE A 394 0.01 -7.10 39.12
N PRO A 395 0.57 -8.21 39.64
CA PRO A 395 -0.13 -9.00 40.64
C PRO A 395 -0.07 -8.28 42.00
N GLN A 396 -1.18 -8.30 42.74
CA GLN A 396 -1.42 -7.43 43.91
C GLN A 396 -0.58 -7.74 45.17
N THR A 397 0.28 -8.75 45.18
CA THR A 397 0.80 -9.32 46.46
C THR A 397 2.30 -9.56 46.54
N SER A 398 3.10 -9.17 45.56
CA SER A 398 4.56 -9.21 45.72
C SER A 398 5.23 -8.11 44.91
N GLY A 399 6.10 -7.33 45.57
CA GLY A 399 6.90 -6.27 44.95
C GLY A 399 7.97 -6.75 43.97
N ILE A 400 7.74 -7.88 43.30
CA ILE A 400 8.62 -8.50 42.31
C ILE A 400 7.94 -8.38 40.95
N MET A 401 8.55 -7.62 40.04
CA MET A 401 8.12 -7.53 38.66
C MET A 401 8.38 -8.84 37.93
N TYR A 402 7.34 -9.45 37.36
CA TYR A 402 7.47 -10.58 36.43
C TYR A 402 7.29 -10.10 35.00
N VAL A 403 8.28 -10.36 34.14
CA VAL A 403 8.18 -10.16 32.69
C VAL A 403 7.45 -11.37 32.12
N SER A 404 6.19 -11.21 31.72
CA SER A 404 5.32 -12.35 31.40
C SER A 404 5.16 -12.64 29.90
N HIS A 405 5.53 -11.73 28.99
CA HIS A 405 5.36 -11.96 27.55
C HIS A 405 6.43 -11.28 26.67
N PHE A 406 7.05 -12.08 25.80
CA PHE A 406 8.04 -11.69 24.80
C PHE A 406 7.53 -12.16 23.42
N ARG A 407 7.32 -11.25 22.47
CA ARG A 407 7.00 -11.60 21.08
C ARG A 407 7.88 -10.81 20.11
N GLY A 408 8.87 -11.50 19.53
CA GLY A 408 9.51 -11.19 18.24
C GLY A 408 10.85 -10.45 18.26
N TRP A 409 11.92 -11.15 17.86
CA TRP A 409 13.33 -10.74 17.65
C TRP A 409 13.83 -11.34 16.30
N GLN A 410 15.00 -11.10 15.66
CA GLN A 410 16.43 -10.87 16.04
C GLN A 410 17.24 -10.42 14.76
N PRO A 411 18.61 -10.23 14.70
CA PRO A 411 19.73 -10.65 15.57
C PRO A 411 20.63 -9.49 16.10
N LEU A 412 21.26 -9.57 17.28
CA LEU A 412 22.48 -10.36 17.57
C LEU A 412 22.62 -10.71 19.05
N ARG A 413 23.34 -11.81 19.30
CA ARG A 413 23.65 -12.45 20.59
C ARG A 413 24.13 -11.47 21.67
N CYS A 414 23.43 -11.42 22.80
CA CYS A 414 24.07 -11.18 24.10
C CYS A 414 23.32 -11.93 25.20
N LYS A 415 23.95 -12.96 25.77
CA LYS A 415 23.50 -13.63 26.99
C LYS A 415 23.88 -12.74 28.17
N HIS A 416 23.00 -11.90 28.73
CA HIS A 416 23.13 -11.42 30.12
C HIS A 416 21.77 -10.93 30.66
N GLU A 417 21.48 -11.34 31.90
CA GLU A 417 20.32 -10.91 32.69
C GLU A 417 20.36 -9.38 32.94
N ALA A 418 19.24 -8.71 32.75
CA ALA A 418 19.07 -7.31 33.12
C ALA A 418 18.58 -7.22 34.57
N LYS A 419 19.41 -6.69 35.49
CA LYS A 419 18.94 -6.22 36.80
C LYS A 419 18.21 -4.90 36.60
N ALA A 420 16.96 -4.83 37.06
CA ALA A 420 16.16 -3.61 37.04
C ALA A 420 16.76 -2.58 38.01
N GLY A 421 17.35 -1.51 37.48
CA GLY A 421 17.65 -0.30 38.25
C GLY A 421 16.38 0.50 38.48
N ASN A 422 16.29 1.17 39.64
CA ASN A 422 15.13 1.96 40.07
C ASN A 422 14.66 2.96 39.00
N VAL A 423 13.48 2.69 38.43
CA VAL A 423 12.79 3.59 37.51
C VAL A 423 12.04 4.64 38.34
N LYS A 424 12.45 5.92 38.27
CA LYS A 424 11.62 7.01 38.81
C LYS A 424 10.49 7.34 37.82
N PRO A 425 9.23 7.38 38.26
CA PRO A 425 8.12 7.77 37.41
C PRO A 425 8.18 9.28 37.11
N TYR A 426 8.00 9.66 35.85
CA TYR A 426 7.91 11.06 35.44
C TYR A 426 6.45 11.53 35.52
N GLY A 427 6.17 12.37 36.52
CA GLY A 427 5.08 13.36 36.52
C GLY A 427 3.65 12.91 36.82
N LYS A 428 3.16 13.23 38.03
CA LYS A 428 1.92 14.00 38.30
C LYS A 428 1.70 14.19 39.82
N SER A 429 1.32 15.40 40.24
CA SER A 429 0.73 15.73 41.56
C SER A 429 -0.56 16.54 41.35
N PRO A 430 -1.44 16.71 42.36
CA PRO A 430 -1.95 15.71 43.30
C PRO A 430 -3.51 15.66 43.35
N GLN A 431 -4.03 14.54 43.90
CA GLN A 431 -5.38 14.34 44.47
C GLN A 431 -6.63 14.45 43.58
N THR A 432 -7.21 13.30 43.21
CA THR A 432 -8.53 12.85 43.74
C THR A 432 -8.76 11.37 43.41
N GLU A 433 -9.66 10.77 44.19
CA GLU A 433 -9.81 9.36 44.55
C GLU A 433 -10.23 8.37 43.46
N LEU A 434 -9.96 7.10 43.81
CA LEU A 434 -10.44 5.82 43.28
C LEU A 434 -11.33 5.83 42.03
N ASP A 435 -10.82 5.19 40.97
CA ASP A 435 -11.61 4.20 40.25
C ASP A 435 -10.73 3.04 39.76
N MET A 436 -11.16 1.82 40.12
CA MET A 436 -10.50 0.55 39.85
C MET A 436 -10.60 0.21 38.36
N ILE A 437 -9.52 0.43 37.59
CA ILE A 437 -9.38 -0.10 36.22
C ILE A 437 -7.96 -0.59 36.03
N THR A 438 -7.80 -1.83 35.54
CA THR A 438 -6.54 -2.42 35.08
C THR A 438 -5.82 -1.47 34.13
N ARG A 439 -4.83 -0.73 34.62
CA ARG A 439 -4.03 0.18 33.79
C ARG A 439 -2.96 -0.61 33.06
N GLU A 440 -3.19 -0.88 31.78
CA GLU A 440 -2.11 -1.27 30.87
C GLU A 440 -1.09 -0.12 30.79
N THR A 441 0.11 -0.35 31.33
CA THR A 441 1.17 0.65 31.31
C THR A 441 2.28 0.15 30.39
N TYR A 442 2.49 0.85 29.28
CA TYR A 442 3.62 0.63 28.39
C TYR A 442 4.80 1.45 28.91
N VAL A 443 5.87 0.78 29.33
CA VAL A 443 7.10 1.45 29.74
C VAL A 443 8.14 1.29 28.63
N ARG A 444 8.73 2.41 28.21
CA ARG A 444 9.82 2.44 27.24
C ARG A 444 11.11 2.14 27.98
N ILE A 445 11.65 0.95 27.82
CA ILE A 445 12.93 0.59 28.43
C ILE A 445 14.04 0.88 27.42
N VAL A 446 15.04 1.61 27.88
CA VAL A 446 16.26 1.89 27.15
C VAL A 446 17.33 0.95 27.70
N VAL A 447 17.84 0.05 26.87
CA VAL A 447 18.99 -0.79 27.26
C VAL A 447 20.25 -0.16 26.67
N THR A 448 21.11 0.40 27.53
CA THR A 448 22.43 0.91 27.13
C THR A 448 23.51 -0.13 27.42
N GLY A 449 24.22 -0.58 26.40
CA GLY A 449 25.34 -1.51 26.56
C GLY A 449 26.55 -0.83 27.19
N ASN A 450 26.67 -0.92 28.52
CA ASN A 450 27.93 -0.89 29.29
C ASN A 450 27.60 -1.16 30.78
N MET A 451 27.39 -2.43 31.15
CA MET A 451 27.52 -2.86 32.55
C MET A 451 28.82 -3.65 32.67
N ARG A 452 29.93 -2.96 33.01
CA ARG A 452 31.15 -3.62 33.48
C ARG A 452 30.90 -4.11 34.90
N LYS A 453 31.15 -5.40 35.13
CA LYS A 453 31.14 -6.06 36.44
C LYS A 453 32.30 -5.54 37.29
N GLU A 454 32.00 -4.97 38.45
CA GLU A 454 32.81 -5.15 39.66
C GLU A 454 31.85 -5.47 40.79
N VAL A 455 32.02 -6.66 41.38
CA VAL A 455 31.27 -7.17 42.52
C VAL A 455 32.28 -7.21 43.66
N GLU A 456 32.18 -6.27 44.60
CA GLU A 456 32.75 -6.44 45.94
C GLU A 456 31.61 -6.75 46.91
N TYR A 457 31.81 -7.80 47.70
CA TYR A 457 30.85 -8.37 48.64
C TYR A 457 30.87 -7.62 49.98
N ALA A 458 29.68 -7.38 50.53
CA ALA A 458 29.39 -7.49 51.96
C ALA A 458 27.94 -7.96 52.12
#